data_AF-A0A7J0DET6-F1
#
_entry.id   AF-A0A7J0DET6-F1
#
_cell.length_a   1.000
_cell.length_b   1.000
_cell.length_c   1.000
_cell.angle_alpha   90.00
_cell.angle_beta   90.00
_cell.angle_gamma   90.00
#
_symmetry.space_group_name_H-M   'P 1'
#
loop_
_entity.id
_entity.type
_entity.pdbx_description
1 polymer ?
#
loop_
_entity_poly.entity_id
_entity_poly.type
_entity_poly.pdbx_seq_one_letter_code
_entity_poly.pdbx_strand_id
1 'polypeptide(L)'
;MESKSHVRGKKRKMRLHLIRNREAIQRKVKQLKRLIPRGHEMENAETLYQKTANYISLLQWQVIVLENVTALYAARIPKQSSLAPTKDTK
;
A
#
# COMPACT_ATOMS: atom_id res chain seq x y z
N MET A 1 51.01 -10.95 -10.59
CA MET A 1 50.18 -12.12 -10.25
C MET A 1 49.28 -11.74 -9.09
N GLU A 2 48.00 -11.42 -9.33
CA GLU A 2 47.06 -11.12 -8.23
C GLU A 2 46.79 -12.38 -7.40
N SER A 3 46.89 -12.25 -6.08
CA SER A 3 46.81 -13.36 -5.13
C SER A 3 45.40 -13.99 -5.14
N LYS A 4 45.29 -15.25 -5.54
CA LYS A 4 44.04 -16.02 -5.72
C LYS A 4 43.13 -16.02 -4.47
N SER A 5 43.68 -15.77 -3.28
CA SER A 5 42.95 -15.66 -2.01
C SER A 5 42.01 -14.44 -1.96
N HIS A 6 42.43 -13.30 -2.51
CA HIS A 6 41.68 -12.04 -2.46
C HIS A 6 40.44 -12.08 -3.38
N VAL A 7 40.59 -12.70 -4.55
CA VAL A 7 39.49 -12.94 -5.50
C VAL A 7 38.44 -13.89 -4.93
N ARG A 8 38.85 -14.94 -4.19
CA ARG A 8 37.94 -15.89 -3.53
C ARG A 8 37.13 -15.22 -2.41
N GLY A 9 37.76 -14.30 -1.66
CA GLY A 9 37.09 -13.48 -0.64
C GLY A 9 36.02 -12.55 -1.22
N LYS A 10 36.32 -11.86 -2.33
CA LYS A 10 35.36 -10.99 -3.05
C LYS A 10 34.15 -11.77 -3.57
N LYS A 11 34.37 -12.92 -4.22
CA LYS A 11 33.29 -13.80 -4.71
C LYS A 11 32.38 -14.31 -3.58
N ARG A 12 32.95 -14.68 -2.43
CA ARG A 12 32.18 -15.11 -1.25
C ARG A 12 31.31 -13.98 -0.69
N LYS A 13 31.85 -12.76 -0.57
CA LYS A 13 31.09 -11.58 -0.11
C LYS A 13 29.92 -11.27 -1.04
N MET A 14 30.14 -11.30 -2.36
CA MET A 14 29.08 -11.08 -3.35
C MET A 14 27.96 -12.12 -3.24
N ARG A 15 28.31 -13.40 -3.09
CA ARG A 15 27.33 -14.48 -2.94
C ARG A 15 26.49 -14.33 -1.67
N LEU A 16 27.10 -13.93 -0.55
CA LEU A 16 26.38 -13.63 0.68
C LEU A 16 25.42 -12.44 0.53
N HIS A 17 25.84 -11.40 -0.20
CA HIS A 17 24.98 -10.26 -0.50
C HIS A 17 23.75 -10.68 -1.32
N LEU A 18 23.95 -11.52 -2.33
CA LEU A 18 22.85 -12.05 -3.16
C LEU A 18 21.85 -12.87 -2.34
N ILE A 19 22.34 -13.72 -1.43
CA ILE A 19 21.48 -14.51 -0.53
C ILE A 19 20.65 -13.60 0.37
N ARG A 20 21.29 -12.61 1.00
CA ARG A 20 20.59 -11.64 1.86
C ARG A 20 19.52 -10.85 1.10
N ASN A 21 19.82 -10.43 -0.13
CA ASN A 21 18.86 -9.73 -0.97
C ASN A 21 17.66 -10.63 -1.31
N ARG A 22 17.92 -11.90 -1.67
CA ARG A 22 16.86 -12.87 -1.93
C ARG A 22 15.96 -13.09 -0.72
N GLU A 23 16.52 -13.24 0.47
CA GLU A 23 15.75 -13.38 1.71
C GLU A 23 14.91 -12.13 1.99
N ALA A 24 15.47 -10.93 1.79
CA ALA A 24 14.74 -9.68 1.96
C ALA A 24 13.53 -9.59 1.01
N ILE A 25 13.71 -9.97 -0.26
CA ILE A 25 12.62 -10.04 -1.25
C ILE A 25 11.57 -11.06 -0.82
N GLN A 26 11.98 -12.25 -0.39
CA GLN A 26 11.04 -13.29 0.07
C GLN A 26 10.20 -12.83 1.27
N ARG A 27 10.80 -12.10 2.22
CA ARG A 27 10.07 -11.51 3.36
C ARG A 27 9.04 -10.49 2.88
N LYS A 28 9.39 -9.62 1.94
CA LYS A 28 8.45 -8.65 1.33
C LYS A 28 7.31 -9.34 0.58
N VAL A 29 7.60 -10.38 -0.19
CA VAL A 29 6.57 -11.17 -0.89
C VAL A 29 5.62 -11.84 0.12
N LYS A 30 6.16 -12.39 1.22
CA LYS A 30 5.35 -12.99 2.29
C LYS A 30 4.46 -11.96 2.97
N GLN A 31 4.96 -10.73 3.20
CA GLN A 31 4.14 -9.63 3.71
C GLN A 31 3.03 -9.25 2.72
N LEU A 32 3.35 -9.14 1.44
CA LEU A 32 2.38 -8.83 0.39
C LEU A 32 1.24 -9.85 0.36
N LYS A 33 1.55 -11.16 0.43
CA LYS A 33 0.53 -12.23 0.48
C LYS A 33 -0.46 -12.11 1.65
N ARG A 34 -0.06 -11.46 2.76
CA ARG A 34 -0.93 -11.23 3.93
C ARG A 34 -1.85 -10.02 3.75
N LEU A 35 -1.44 -9.03 2.95
CA LEU A 35 -2.21 -7.81 2.71
C LEU A 35 -3.26 -7.99 1.62
N ILE A 36 -2.96 -8.81 0.61
CA ILE A 36 -3.86 -9.01 -0.52
C ILE A 36 -4.95 -10.03 -0.17
N PRO A 37 -6.23 -9.76 -0.49
CA PRO A 37 -7.31 -10.73 -0.32
C PRO A 37 -6.99 -12.06 -1.02
N ARG A 38 -7.02 -13.15 -0.24
CA ARG A 38 -6.62 -14.50 -0.69
C ARG A 38 -5.19 -14.57 -1.25
N GLY A 39 -4.29 -13.68 -0.80
CA GLY A 39 -2.90 -13.67 -1.25
C GLY A 39 -2.09 -14.88 -0.79
N HIS A 40 -2.50 -15.54 0.29
CA HIS A 40 -1.85 -16.76 0.80
C HIS A 40 -2.03 -17.98 -0.11
N GLU A 41 -3.11 -18.02 -0.90
CA GLU A 41 -3.42 -19.09 -1.87
C GLU A 41 -2.57 -18.97 -3.15
N MET A 42 -1.84 -17.86 -3.33
CA MET A 42 -1.12 -17.57 -4.56
C MET A 42 0.30 -18.10 -4.50
N GLU A 43 0.62 -19.10 -5.32
CA GLU A 43 1.99 -19.65 -5.39
C GLU A 43 2.87 -18.89 -6.39
N ASN A 44 2.29 -18.43 -7.50
CA ASN A 44 2.99 -17.68 -8.54
C ASN A 44 3.10 -16.17 -8.21
N ALA A 45 4.31 -15.63 -8.34
CA ALA A 45 4.60 -14.22 -8.11
C ALA A 45 3.93 -13.29 -9.12
N GLU A 46 3.82 -13.69 -10.39
CA GLU A 46 3.19 -12.88 -11.44
C GLU A 46 1.71 -12.64 -11.13
N THR A 47 1.00 -13.71 -10.79
CA THR A 47 -0.43 -13.64 -10.42
C THR A 47 -0.64 -12.85 -9.14
N LEU A 48 0.27 -12.98 -8.17
CA LEU A 48 0.26 -12.17 -6.95
C LEU A 48 0.40 -10.68 -7.26
N TYR A 49 1.33 -10.30 -8.13
CA TYR A 49 1.56 -8.90 -8.49
C TYR A 49 0.41 -8.32 -9.33
N GLN A 50 -0.15 -9.09 -10.26
CA GLN A 50 -1.31 -8.66 -11.03
C GLN A 50 -2.54 -8.43 -10.12
N LYS A 51 -2.80 -9.35 -9.20
CA LYS A 51 -3.91 -9.18 -8.22
C LYS A 51 -3.64 -8.04 -7.25
N THR A 52 -2.38 -7.81 -6.89
CA THR A 52 -1.98 -6.64 -6.09
C THR A 52 -2.34 -5.35 -6.81
N ALA A 53 -1.98 -5.21 -8.09
CA ALA A 53 -2.32 -4.04 -8.90
C ALA A 53 -3.84 -3.82 -8.98
N ASN A 54 -4.60 -4.88 -9.26
CA ASN A 54 -6.07 -4.81 -9.32
C ASN A 54 -6.67 -4.38 -7.97
N TYR A 55 -6.12 -4.88 -6.86
CA TYR A 55 -6.60 -4.53 -5.53
C TYR A 55 -6.30 -3.07 -5.16
N ILE A 56 -5.11 -2.56 -5.52
CA ILE A 56 -4.78 -1.14 -5.36
C ILE A 56 -5.77 -0.27 -6.13
N SER A 57 -6.03 -0.59 -7.40
CA SER A 57 -7.01 0.15 -8.22
C SER A 57 -8.39 0.13 -7.59
N LEU A 58 -8.86 -1.02 -7.09
CA LEU A 58 -10.15 -1.14 -6.41
C LEU A 58 -10.21 -0.24 -5.16
N LEU A 59 -9.18 -0.25 -4.32
CA LEU A 59 -9.12 0.59 -3.12
C LEU A 59 -9.15 2.08 -3.47
N GLN A 60 -8.40 2.49 -4.51
CA GLN A 60 -8.41 3.88 -4.99
C GLN A 60 -9.82 4.30 -5.43
N TRP A 61 -10.51 3.45 -6.20
CA TRP A 61 -11.90 3.70 -6.60
C TRP A 61 -12.84 3.83 -5.40
N GLN A 62 -12.71 2.95 -4.41
CA GLN A 62 -13.53 3.00 -3.19
C GLN A 62 -13.34 4.31 -2.42
N VAL A 63 -12.09 4.77 -2.28
CA VAL A 63 -11.78 6.06 -1.63
C VAL A 63 -12.43 7.21 -2.39
N ILE A 64 -12.27 7.28 -3.71
CA ILE A 64 -12.86 8.33 -4.56
C ILE A 64 -14.39 8.37 -4.41
N VAL A 65 -15.05 7.21 -4.43
CA VAL A 65 -16.50 7.14 -4.26
C VAL A 65 -16.91 7.66 -2.88
N LEU A 66 -16.23 7.21 -1.81
CA LEU A 66 -16.53 7.64 -0.45
C LEU A 66 -16.31 9.14 -0.24
N GLU A 67 -15.27 9.71 -0.83
CA GLU A 67 -15.01 11.16 -0.80
C GLU A 67 -16.15 11.93 -1.46
N ASN A 68 -16.59 11.50 -2.65
CA ASN A 68 -17.70 12.14 -3.37
C ASN A 68 -19.02 12.03 -2.59
N VAL A 69 -19.31 10.84 -2.04
CA VAL A 69 -20.51 10.64 -1.20
C VAL A 69 -20.45 11.55 0.02
N THR A 70 -19.31 11.63 0.69
CA THR A 70 -19.12 12.51 1.86
C THR A 70 -19.34 13.97 1.50
N ALA A 71 -18.81 14.43 0.36
CA ALA A 71 -19.02 15.79 -0.13
C ALA A 71 -20.51 16.10 -0.40
N LEU A 72 -21.24 15.15 -0.98
CA LEU A 72 -22.69 15.29 -1.22
C LEU A 72 -23.48 15.39 0.08
N TYR A 73 -23.14 14.58 1.09
CA TYR A 73 -23.78 14.68 2.41
C TYR A 73 -23.43 15.99 3.12
N ALA A 74 -22.17 16.43 3.07
CA ALA A 74 -21.74 17.69 3.65
C ALA A 74 -22.42 18.90 2.98
N ALA A 75 -22.64 18.87 1.67
CA ALA A 75 -23.37 19.90 0.95
C ALA A 75 -24.88 19.92 1.27
N ARG A 76 -25.44 18.78 1.71
CA ARG A 76 -26.86 18.63 2.06
C ARG A 76 -27.20 18.97 3.50
N ILE A 77 -26.23 19.19 4.38
CA ILE A 77 -26.50 19.75 5.71
C ILE A 77 -26.61 21.26 5.52
N PRO A 78 -27.82 21.86 5.43
CA PRO A 78 -27.92 23.30 5.52
C PRO A 78 -27.25 23.69 6.84
N LYS A 79 -26.30 24.62 6.77
CA LYS A 79 -25.89 25.38 7.96
C LYS A 79 -27.20 25.87 8.56
N GLN A 80 -27.65 25.28 9.67
CA GLN A 80 -28.75 25.84 10.43
C GLN A 80 -28.25 27.24 10.78
N SER A 81 -28.75 28.21 10.03
CA SER A 81 -28.58 29.62 10.31
C SER A 81 -29.12 29.78 11.72
N SER A 82 -28.17 29.94 12.64
CA SER A 82 -28.37 30.42 13.99
C SER A 82 -29.58 31.35 14.02
N LEU A 83 -30.60 30.96 14.77
CA LEU A 83 -31.71 31.82 15.14
C LEU A 83 -31.13 33.19 15.54
N ALA A 84 -31.36 34.20 14.71
CA ALA A 84 -31.08 35.57 15.08
C ALA A 84 -31.96 35.90 16.30
N PRO A 85 -31.41 36.47 17.38
CA PRO A 85 -32.25 36.90 18.48
C PRO A 85 -33.16 38.00 17.97
N THR A 86 -34.47 37.75 17.97
CA THR A 86 -35.49 38.77 17.76
C THR A 86 -35.28 39.82 18.85
N LYS A 87 -34.80 41.01 18.44
CA LYS A 87 -34.79 42.17 19.32
C LYS A 87 -36.24 42.55 19.59
N ASP A 88 -36.72 42.17 20.78
CA ASP A 88 -37.92 42.75 21.36
C ASP A 88 -37.74 44.28 21.37
N THR A 89 -38.52 44.96 20.53
CA THR A 89 -38.62 46.42 20.54
C THR A 89 -39.90 46.73 21.31
N LYS A 90 -39.70 47.31 22.49
CA LYS A 90 -40.72 47.78 23.42
C LYS A 90 -41.21 49.17 23.03
#